data_AF-A0A3S0AB17-F1
#
_entry.id   AF-A0A3S0AB17-F1
#
_cell.length_a   1.000
_cell.length_b   1.000
_cell.length_c   1.000
_cell.angle_alpha   90.00
_cell.angle_beta   90.00
_cell.angle_gamma   90.00
#
_symmetry.space_group_name_H-M   'P 1'
#
loop_
_entity.id
_entity.type
_entity.pdbx_description
1 polymer ?
#
loop_
_entity_poly.entity_id
_entity_poly.type
_entity_poly.pdbx_seq_one_letter_code
_entity_poly.pdbx_strand_id
1 'polypeptide(L)'
;MLDNQAEQLVFEHIPRRSLIVWVYSLKQVKNLRKYGFIYYVSRKMKYVVLYMEEASFEKNVEAIERLHFVRHTEKSHRPDLDMNFGENFKEMIRLSELETPETDFQELLDQGIEEDN
;
A
#
# COMPACT_ATOMS: atom_id res chain seq x y z
N MET A 1 -31.43 22.32 -36.29
CA MET A 1 -30.23 22.68 -35.51
C MET A 1 -30.47 22.21 -34.09
N LEU A 2 -29.96 21.02 -33.77
CA LEU A 2 -29.89 20.50 -32.42
C LEU A 2 -28.47 19.95 -32.30
N ASP A 3 -27.56 20.81 -31.88
CA ASP A 3 -26.18 20.43 -31.65
C ASP A 3 -26.15 19.47 -30.48
N ASN A 4 -25.71 18.27 -30.83
CA ASN A 4 -25.41 17.15 -29.96
C ASN A 4 -24.29 17.56 -29.00
N GLN A 5 -24.65 18.26 -27.92
CA GLN A 5 -23.79 18.44 -26.76
C GLN A 5 -23.79 17.13 -25.98
N ALA A 6 -23.12 16.13 -26.55
CA ALA A 6 -22.57 15.04 -25.76
C ALA A 6 -21.45 15.66 -24.91
N GLU A 7 -21.81 16.21 -23.75
CA GLU A 7 -20.86 16.47 -22.68
C GLU A 7 -20.13 15.16 -22.41
N GLN A 8 -18.88 15.09 -22.84
CA GLN A 8 -17.99 14.01 -22.48
C GLN A 8 -17.85 14.07 -20.96
N LEU A 9 -18.55 13.17 -20.26
CA LEU A 9 -18.32 12.91 -18.84
C LEU A 9 -16.90 12.35 -18.72
N VAL A 10 -15.94 13.25 -18.53
CA VAL A 10 -14.54 12.90 -18.27
C VAL A 10 -14.54 12.15 -16.94
N PHE A 11 -14.13 10.89 -16.98
CA PHE A 11 -13.95 10.08 -15.78
C PHE A 11 -12.72 10.60 -15.03
N GLU A 12 -12.95 11.48 -14.05
CA GLU A 12 -11.91 11.95 -13.14
C GLU A 12 -11.73 10.90 -12.03
N HIS A 13 -10.56 10.26 -12.00
CA HIS A 13 -10.22 9.31 -10.97
C HIS A 13 -9.87 10.04 -9.67
N ILE A 14 -10.75 9.95 -8.67
CA ILE A 14 -10.52 10.52 -7.33
C ILE A 14 -9.80 9.46 -6.47
N PRO A 15 -8.50 9.62 -6.18
CA PRO A 15 -7.78 8.67 -5.35
C PRO A 15 -8.28 8.72 -3.90
N ARG A 16 -8.45 7.53 -3.31
CA ARG A 16 -8.95 7.36 -1.94
C ARG A 16 -8.01 6.49 -1.14
N ARG A 17 -7.82 6.87 0.12
CA ARG A 17 -6.97 6.16 1.08
C ARG A 17 -7.80 5.71 2.27
N SER A 18 -7.50 4.52 2.79
CA SER A 18 -8.13 4.00 4.00
C SER A 18 -7.34 4.36 5.26
N LEU A 19 -8.07 4.58 6.34
CA LEU A 19 -7.55 4.82 7.68
C LEU A 19 -8.23 3.84 8.65
N ILE A 20 -7.42 3.15 9.45
CA ILE A 20 -7.92 2.36 10.58
C ILE A 20 -7.89 3.26 11.82
N VAL A 21 -9.04 3.43 12.46
CA VAL A 21 -9.17 4.27 13.66
C VAL A 21 -9.53 3.39 14.84
N TRP A 22 -8.62 3.26 15.79
CA TRP A 22 -8.86 2.58 17.06
C TRP A 22 -9.58 3.51 18.03
N VAL A 23 -10.66 3.06 18.67
CA VAL A 23 -11.49 3.91 19.54
C VAL A 23 -11.72 3.27 20.92
N TYR A 24 -11.87 4.10 21.95
CA TYR A 24 -12.23 3.63 23.29
C TYR A 24 -13.71 3.20 23.38
N SER A 25 -14.58 3.90 22.63
CA SER A 25 -16.02 3.70 22.65
C SER A 25 -16.65 3.94 21.29
N LEU A 26 -17.56 3.04 20.90
CA LEU A 26 -18.25 3.10 19.61
C LEU A 26 -19.42 4.11 19.60
N LYS A 27 -19.77 4.68 20.77
CA LYS A 27 -20.90 5.62 20.88
C LYS A 27 -20.72 6.85 19.99
N GLN A 28 -19.48 7.31 19.82
CA GLN A 28 -19.15 8.54 19.09
C GLN A 28 -18.69 8.31 17.64
N VAL A 29 -18.77 7.08 17.12
CA VAL A 29 -18.34 6.75 15.75
C VAL A 29 -19.10 7.56 14.69
N LYS A 30 -20.31 8.04 14.99
CA LYS A 30 -21.07 8.94 14.11
C LYS A 30 -20.29 10.21 13.78
N ASN A 31 -19.44 10.70 14.69
CA ASN A 31 -18.60 11.88 14.48
C ASN A 31 -17.52 11.66 13.42
N LEU A 32 -17.12 10.40 13.15
CA LEU A 32 -16.12 10.10 12.13
C LEU A 32 -16.67 10.24 10.70
N ARG A 33 -17.99 10.20 10.51
CA ARG A 33 -18.63 10.36 9.19
C ARG A 33 -18.37 11.70 8.52
N LYS A 34 -17.99 12.72 9.30
CA LYS A 34 -17.66 14.05 8.74
C LYS A 34 -16.31 14.10 8.02
N TYR A 35 -15.44 13.12 8.26
CA TYR A 35 -14.10 13.05 7.65
C TYR A 35 -14.05 12.10 6.45
N GLY A 36 -15.05 11.24 6.28
CA GLY A 36 -15.06 10.26 5.21
C GLY A 36 -16.16 9.20 5.35
N PHE A 37 -16.10 8.22 4.46
CA PHE A 37 -17.03 7.11 4.41
C PHE A 37 -16.61 6.00 5.37
N ILE A 38 -17.50 5.61 6.27
CA ILE A 38 -17.26 4.47 7.17
C ILE A 38 -17.58 3.19 6.42
N TYR A 39 -16.55 2.39 6.15
CA TYR A 39 -16.70 1.09 5.49
C TYR A 39 -17.10 -0.01 6.45
N TYR A 40 -16.44 -0.05 7.61
CA TYR A 40 -16.63 -1.12 8.58
C TYR A 40 -16.43 -0.63 10.01
N VAL A 41 -17.16 -1.21 10.94
CA VAL A 41 -17.06 -0.94 12.37
C VAL A 41 -16.99 -2.25 13.14
N SER A 42 -15.84 -2.52 13.76
CA SER A 42 -15.67 -3.70 14.60
C SER A 42 -16.25 -3.46 15.99
N ARG A 43 -17.31 -4.19 16.34
CA ARG A 43 -17.93 -4.09 17.67
C ARG A 43 -17.10 -4.73 18.78
N LYS A 44 -16.40 -5.82 18.47
CA LYS A 44 -15.60 -6.59 19.44
C LYS A 44 -14.26 -5.92 19.73
N MET A 45 -13.53 -5.53 18.68
CA MET A 45 -12.17 -4.96 18.81
C MET A 45 -12.14 -3.43 18.87
N LYS A 46 -13.28 -2.77 18.62
CA LYS A 46 -13.42 -1.30 18.67
C LYS A 46 -12.47 -0.55 17.73
N TYR A 47 -12.50 -0.92 16.45
CA TYR A 47 -11.88 -0.11 15.40
C TYR A 47 -12.88 0.21 14.29
N VAL A 48 -12.56 1.25 13.52
CA VAL A 48 -13.34 1.73 12.39
C VAL A 48 -12.45 1.78 11.17
N VAL A 49 -12.93 1.27 10.05
CA VAL A 49 -12.28 1.43 8.73
C VAL A 49 -12.96 2.60 8.03
N LEU A 50 -12.19 3.65 7.77
CA LEU A 50 -12.64 4.89 7.16
C LEU A 50 -11.97 5.07 5.80
N TYR A 51 -12.75 5.34 4.75
CA TYR A 51 -12.24 5.77 3.46
C TYR A 51 -12.40 7.28 3.31
N MET A 52 -11.35 7.95 2.87
CA MET A 52 -11.35 9.38 2.59
C MET A 52 -10.53 9.69 1.35
N GLU A 53 -10.74 10.87 0.79
CA GLU A 53 -9.99 11.36 -0.37
C GLU A 53 -8.55 11.67 0.00
N GLU A 54 -7.62 11.29 -0.87
CA GLU A 54 -6.19 11.41 -0.63
C GLU A 54 -5.74 12.86 -0.41
N ALA A 55 -6.32 13.81 -1.17
CA ALA A 55 -6.04 15.24 -1.05
C ALA A 55 -6.32 15.82 0.35
N SER A 56 -7.23 15.21 1.11
CA SER A 56 -7.63 15.65 2.46
C SER A 56 -7.08 14.76 3.57
N PHE A 57 -6.36 13.69 3.23
CA PHE A 57 -6.04 12.60 4.13
C PHE A 57 -5.24 13.05 5.35
N GLU A 58 -4.08 13.67 5.15
CA GLU A 58 -3.18 14.07 6.25
C GLU A 58 -3.84 15.03 7.25
N LYS A 59 -4.55 16.04 6.73
CA LYS A 59 -5.31 16.99 7.55
C LYS A 59 -6.40 16.30 8.38
N ASN A 60 -7.10 15.33 7.78
CA ASN A 60 -8.15 14.60 8.46
C ASN A 60 -7.60 13.64 9.52
N VAL A 61 -6.46 13.00 9.25
CA VAL A 61 -5.77 12.14 10.24
C VAL A 61 -5.42 12.94 11.48
N GLU A 62 -4.77 14.09 11.33
CA GLU A 62 -4.41 14.95 12.45
C GLU A 62 -5.64 15.41 13.25
N ALA A 63 -6.73 15.77 12.56
CA ALA A 63 -7.98 16.15 13.20
C ALA A 63 -8.67 14.98 13.93
N ILE A 64 -8.56 13.76 13.42
CA ILE A 64 -9.11 12.54 14.03
C ILE A 64 -8.32 12.14 15.27
N GLU A 65 -6.99 12.24 15.23
CA GLU A 65 -6.11 11.89 16.36
C GLU A 65 -6.35 12.78 17.58
N ARG A 66 -6.79 14.03 17.38
CA ARG A 66 -7.15 14.96 18.46
C ARG A 66 -8.49 14.64 19.14
N LEU A 67 -9.29 13.72 18.61
CA LEU A 67 -10.58 13.36 19.19
C LEU A 67 -10.39 12.52 20.46
N HIS A 68 -11.03 12.92 21.55
CA HIS A 68 -10.90 12.28 22.88
C HIS A 68 -11.31 10.80 22.93
N PHE A 69 -12.13 10.34 21.99
CA PHE A 69 -12.57 8.95 21.95
C PHE A 69 -11.70 8.06 21.04
N VAL A 70 -10.73 8.66 20.34
CA VAL A 70 -9.76 7.96 19.49
C VAL A 70 -8.56 7.58 20.33
N ARG A 71 -8.09 6.34 20.16
CA ARG A 71 -6.91 5.79 20.83
C ARG A 71 -5.67 5.97 19.98
N HIS A 72 -5.76 5.62 18.70
CA HIS A 72 -4.67 5.65 17.73
C HIS A 72 -5.24 5.54 16.32
N THR A 73 -4.48 5.97 15.31
CA THR A 73 -4.84 5.83 13.90
C THR A 73 -3.71 5.17 13.10
N GLU A 74 -4.07 4.31 12.16
CA GLU A 74 -3.12 3.62 11.29
C GLU A 74 -3.45 3.90 9.82
N LYS A 75 -2.47 4.46 9.11
CA LYS A 75 -2.58 4.81 7.69
C LYS A 75 -2.39 3.56 6.84
N SER A 76 -3.21 3.44 5.79
CA SER A 76 -3.01 2.37 4.80
C SER A 76 -1.92 2.77 3.81
N HIS A 77 -0.90 1.92 3.70
CA HIS A 77 0.18 2.05 2.73
C HIS A 77 -0.16 1.43 1.37
N ARG A 78 -1.36 0.88 1.20
CA ARG A 78 -1.76 0.21 -0.05
C ARG A 78 -1.62 1.08 -1.31
N PRO A 79 -1.91 2.39 -1.29
CA PRO A 79 -1.72 3.24 -2.47
C PRO A 79 -0.24 3.49 -2.79
N ASP A 80 0.65 3.35 -1.81
CA ASP A 80 2.10 3.60 -1.95
C ASP A 80 2.85 2.36 -2.48
N LEU A 81 2.17 1.21 -2.57
CA LEU A 81 2.75 -0.01 -3.10
C LEU A 81 2.73 0.02 -4.63
N ASP A 82 3.91 0.02 -5.23
CA ASP A 82 4.04 -0.18 -6.66
C ASP A 82 3.59 -1.60 -7.03
N MET A 83 2.46 -1.69 -7.74
CA MET A 83 1.90 -2.98 -8.18
C MET A 83 2.59 -3.52 -9.44
N ASN A 84 3.64 -2.86 -9.92
CA ASN A 84 4.41 -3.30 -11.08
C ASN A 84 5.38 -4.46 -10.74
N PHE A 85 4.85 -5.51 -10.11
CA PHE A 85 5.61 -6.69 -9.69
C PHE A 85 6.28 -7.42 -10.86
N GLY A 86 5.70 -7.36 -12.06
CA GLY A 86 6.19 -8.12 -13.22
C GLY A 86 7.58 -7.69 -13.70
N GLU A 87 7.80 -6.38 -13.86
CA GLU A 87 9.08 -5.86 -14.34
C GLU A 87 10.16 -5.89 -13.25
N ASN A 88 9.80 -5.52 -12.02
CA ASN A 88 10.71 -5.53 -10.89
C ASN A 88 11.16 -6.95 -10.50
N PHE A 89 10.27 -7.94 -10.61
CA PHE A 89 10.64 -9.35 -10.38
C PHE A 89 11.53 -9.89 -11.48
N LYS A 90 11.29 -9.51 -12.74
CA LYS A 90 12.14 -9.89 -13.87
C LYS A 90 13.54 -9.29 -13.74
N GLU A 91 13.63 -8.04 -13.28
CA GLU A 91 14.92 -7.40 -13.01
C GLU A 91 15.63 -8.01 -11.79
N MET A 92 14.90 -8.34 -10.72
CA MET A 92 15.47 -9.07 -9.57
C MET A 92 16.01 -10.45 -9.97
N ILE A 93 15.28 -11.21 -10.78
CA ILE A 93 15.75 -12.50 -11.30
C ILE A 93 17.02 -12.30 -12.14
N ARG A 94 17.00 -11.33 -13.07
CA ARG A 94 18.14 -10.99 -13.91
C ARG A 94 19.38 -10.64 -13.09
N LEU A 95 19.22 -9.84 -12.04
CA LEU A 95 20.32 -9.46 -11.13
C LEU A 95 20.83 -10.66 -10.34
N SER A 96 19.95 -11.57 -9.91
CA SER A 96 20.36 -12.80 -9.22
C SER A 96 21.11 -13.79 -10.12
N GLU A 97 20.79 -13.80 -11.43
CA GLU A 97 21.50 -14.61 -12.43
C GLU A 97 22.89 -14.05 -12.77
N LEU A 98 23.17 -12.77 -12.46
CA LEU A 98 24.47 -12.14 -12.66
C LEU A 98 25.39 -12.26 -11.44
N GLU A 99 24.85 -12.66 -10.28
CA GLU A 99 25.57 -12.84 -9.02
C GLU A 99 26.02 -14.29 -8.76
N THR A 100 25.91 -15.20 -9.72
CA THR A 100 26.75 -16.40 -9.72
C THR A 100 28.07 -16.04 -10.40
N PRO A 101 29.12 -15.59 -9.69
CA PRO A 101 30.45 -15.83 -10.19
C PRO A 101 30.53 -17.34 -10.26
N GLU A 102 30.45 -17.86 -11.49
CA GLU A 102 31.00 -19.15 -11.84
C GLU A 102 32.45 -19.13 -11.37
N THR A 103 32.63 -19.41 -10.08
CA THR A 103 33.92 -19.72 -9.51
C THR A 103 34.17 -21.11 -10.04
N ASP A 104 34.63 -21.18 -11.29
CA ASP A 104 35.74 -22.01 -11.71
C ASP A 104 35.82 -23.40 -11.06
N PHE A 105 34.68 -24.09 -10.99
CA PHE A 105 34.66 -25.52 -10.68
C PHE A 105 35.37 -26.31 -11.77
N GLN A 106 35.42 -25.77 -12.99
CA GLN A 106 36.18 -26.31 -14.10
C GLN A 106 37.68 -25.99 -14.00
N GLU A 107 38.05 -24.78 -13.59
CA GLU A 107 39.46 -24.40 -13.34
C GLU A 107 40.05 -25.12 -12.10
N LEU A 108 39.24 -25.42 -11.08
CA LEU A 108 39.62 -26.23 -9.92
C LEU A 108 39.70 -27.74 -10.24
N LEU A 109 38.90 -28.23 -11.21
CA LEU A 109 39.00 -29.61 -11.71
C LEU A 109 40.19 -29.79 -12.66
N ASP A 110 40.57 -28.76 -13.42
CA ASP A 110 41.80 -28.75 -14.23
C ASP A 110 43.07 -28.66 -13.37
N GLN A 111 42.97 -28.26 -12.10
CA GLN A 111 44.06 -28.30 -11.11
C GLN A 111 44.12 -29.62 -10.32
N GLY A 112 43.32 -30.62 -10.70
CA GLY A 112 43.35 -31.94 -10.10
C GLY A 112 44.61 -32.74 -10.46
N ILE A 113 45.49 -32.89 -9.48
CA ILE A 113 46.28 -34.12 -9.21
C ILE A 113 47.42 -34.39 -10.20
N GLU A 114 48.60 -33.84 -9.92
CA GLU A 114 49.83 -34.63 -10.04
C GLU A 114 49.95 -35.50 -8.77
N GLU A 115 49.41 -36.72 -8.84
CA GLU A 115 50.03 -37.84 -8.15
C GLU A 115 51.26 -38.21 -8.99
N ASP A 116 52.46 -38.07 -8.44
CA ASP A 116 53.53 -39.03 -8.65
C ASP A 116 54.65 -38.86 -7.60
N ASN A 117 55.08 -40.03 -7.10
CA ASN A 117 56.17 -40.37 -6.16
C ASN A 117 57.27 -39.35 -5.84
#